data_AF-A0A2M9KE97-F1
#
_entry.id   AF-A0A2M9KE97-F1
#
_cell.length_a   1.000
_cell.length_b   1.000
_cell.length_c   1.000
_cell.angle_alpha   90.00
_cell.angle_beta   90.00
_cell.angle_gamma   90.00
#
_symmetry.space_group_name_H-M   'P 1'
#
loop_
_entity.id
_entity.type
_entity.pdbx_description
1 polymer ?
#
loop_
_entity_poly.entity_id
_entity_poly.type
_entity_poly.pdbx_seq_one_letter_code
_entity_poly.pdbx_strand_id
1 'polypeptide(L)' 'MTPQATGVRCQDVPLPTAHGLTWDQAAGRACYACGKLLSSGAVLGGLALGRSGAHRLDTEVWACPAQEAEQ' A
#
# COMPACT_ATOMS: atom_id res chain seq x y z
N MET A 1 -3.44 -28.38 13.32
CA MET A 1 -4.54 -27.42 13.16
C MET A 1 -3.91 -26.03 13.19
N THR A 2 -3.47 -25.55 12.03
CA THR A 2 -2.75 -24.28 11.90
C THR A 2 -3.77 -23.14 11.89
N PRO A 3 -3.61 -22.07 12.70
CA PRO A 3 -4.57 -20.98 12.72
C PRO A 3 -4.59 -20.31 11.36
N GLN A 4 -5.74 -20.37 10.68
CA GLN A 4 -5.99 -19.56 9.49
C GLN A 4 -5.94 -18.10 9.92
N ALA A 5 -4.91 -17.39 9.45
CA ALA A 5 -4.86 -15.94 9.53
C ALA A 5 -5.95 -15.38 8.61
N THR A 6 -7.18 -15.30 9.11
CA THR A 6 -8.26 -14.50 8.49
C THR A 6 -8.00 -13.03 8.78
N GLY A 7 -6.85 -12.53 8.32
CA GLY A 7 -6.52 -11.11 8.28
C GLY A 7 -6.54 -10.68 6.82
N VAL A 8 -7.38 -9.70 6.48
CA VAL A 8 -7.38 -9.08 5.15
C VAL A 8 -5.95 -8.67 4.81
N ARG A 9 -5.41 -9.15 3.67
CA ARG A 9 -4.07 -8.76 3.25
C ARG A 9 -4.11 -7.29 2.88
N CYS A 10 -3.04 -6.57 3.18
CA CYS A 10 -2.97 -5.14 2.88
C CYS A 10 -3.16 -4.84 1.38
N GLN A 11 -2.79 -5.77 0.50
CA GLN A 11 -3.00 -5.68 -0.95
C GLN A 11 -4.46 -5.81 -1.40
N ASP A 12 -5.33 -6.41 -0.57
CA ASP A 12 -6.75 -6.59 -0.88
C ASP A 12 -7.59 -5.40 -0.36
N VAL A 13 -6.96 -4.47 0.37
CA VAL A 13 -7.62 -3.26 0.86
C VAL A 13 -7.87 -2.32 -0.31
N PRO A 14 -9.07 -1.75 -0.45
CA PRO A 14 -9.37 -0.81 -1.52
C PRO A 14 -8.40 0.39 -1.48
N LEU A 15 -7.89 0.77 -2.65
CA LEU A 15 -6.91 1.83 -2.76
C LEU A 15 -7.55 3.17 -2.35
N PRO A 16 -6.93 3.90 -1.41
CA PRO A 16 -7.34 5.26 -1.12
C PRO A 16 -7.01 6.19 -2.30
N THR A 17 -7.64 7.36 -2.32
CA THR A 17 -7.23 8.43 -3.23
C THR A 17 -5.88 9.00 -2.80
N ALA A 18 -5.13 9.59 -3.73
CA ALA A 18 -3.82 10.16 -3.41
C ALA A 18 -3.88 11.26 -2.33
N HIS A 19 -5.03 11.93 -2.19
CA HIS A 19 -5.28 12.92 -1.13
C HIS A 19 -5.42 12.32 0.27
N GLY A 20 -5.81 11.05 0.36
CA GLY A 20 -5.92 10.33 1.63
C GLY A 20 -4.61 9.69 2.08
N LEU A 21 -3.55 9.78 1.29
CA LEU A 21 -2.25 9.21 1.61
C LEU A 21 -1.42 10.16 2.46
N THR A 22 -0.71 9.60 3.43
CA THR A 22 0.42 10.27 4.06
C THR A 22 1.57 10.39 3.06
N TRP A 23 2.50 11.31 3.33
CA TRP A 23 3.66 11.54 2.46
C TRP A 23 4.47 10.25 2.23
N ASP A 24 4.72 9.46 3.27
CA ASP A 24 5.46 8.19 3.15
C ASP A 24 4.72 7.15 2.31
N GLN A 25 3.39 7.12 2.37
CA GLN A 25 2.60 6.20 1.52
C GLN A 25 2.59 6.65 0.06
N ALA A 26 2.45 7.96 -0.17
CA ALA A 26 2.52 8.53 -1.52
C ALA A 26 3.90 8.40 -2.15
N ALA A 27 4.96 8.37 -1.34
CA ALA A 27 6.34 8.12 -1.77
C ALA A 27 6.68 6.63 -1.93
N GLY A 28 5.73 5.71 -1.69
CA GLY A 28 5.95 4.26 -1.74
C GLY A 28 6.84 3.69 -0.64
N ARG A 29 7.10 4.47 0.42
CA ARG A 29 7.91 4.06 1.58
C ARG A 29 7.09 3.34 2.64
N ALA A 30 5.78 3.59 2.69
CA ALA A 30 4.89 3.00 3.65
C ALA A 30 3.69 2.31 2.98
N CYS A 31 3.16 1.30 3.65
CA CYS A 31 1.99 0.56 3.20
C CYS A 31 0.77 1.48 3.13
N TYR A 32 0.09 1.52 1.99
CA TYR A 32 -1.11 2.35 1.83
C TYR A 32 -2.26 1.96 2.78
N ALA A 33 -2.32 0.69 3.17
CA ALA A 33 -3.38 0.16 4.02
C ALA A 33 -3.08 0.32 5.52
N CYS A 34 -1.87 -0.08 5.96
CA CYS A 34 -1.54 -0.12 7.40
C CYS A 34 -0.53 0.95 7.85
N GLY A 35 0.07 1.70 6.94
CA GLY A 35 1.03 2.76 7.24
C GLY A 35 2.42 2.29 7.71
N LYS A 36 2.67 0.98 7.80
CA LYS A 36 4.00 0.46 8.16
C LYS A 36 5.02 0.77 7.07
N LEU A 37 6.24 1.13 7.48
CA LEU A 37 7.37 1.26 6.57
C LEU A 37 7.61 -0.06 5.84
N LEU A 38 7.75 0.04 4.53
CA LEU A 38 8.01 -1.05 3.62
C LEU A 38 9.52 -1.18 3.45
N SER A 39 9.97 -2.43 3.45
CA SER A 39 11.33 -2.83 3.13
C SER A 39 11.33 -3.60 1.80
N SER A 40 12.32 -4.47 1.59
CA SER A 40 12.29 -5.46 0.52
C SER A 40 11.01 -6.31 0.54
N GLY A 41 10.53 -6.69 -0.65
CA GLY A 41 9.36 -7.54 -0.82
C GLY A 41 8.00 -6.83 -0.79
N ALA A 42 7.97 -5.50 -0.83
CA ALA A 42 6.73 -4.75 -0.98
C ALA A 42 6.00 -5.16 -2.28
N VAL A 43 4.68 -5.30 -2.19
CA VAL A 43 3.83 -5.68 -3.32
C VAL A 43 3.17 -4.44 -3.89
N LEU A 44 3.18 -4.28 -5.21
CA LEU A 44 2.48 -3.18 -5.85
C LEU A 44 0.97 -3.33 -5.63
N GLY A 45 0.37 -2.37 -4.91
CA GLY A 45 -1.07 -2.33 -4.65
C GLY A 45 -1.85 -1.75 -5.82
N GLY A 46 -1.22 -0.87 -6.61
CA GLY A 46 -1.80 -0.24 -7.78
C GLY A 46 -1.54 1.26 -7.80
N LEU A 47 -2.41 2.00 -8.49
CA LEU A 47 -2.26 3.44 -8.69
C LEU A 47 -3.32 4.19 -7.87
N ALA A 48 -2.88 4.92 -6.84
CA ALA A 48 -3.75 5.82 -6.11
C ALA A 48 -3.97 7.07 -6.95
N LEU A 49 -5.22 7.28 -7.36
CA LEU A 49 -5.58 8.39 -8.24
C LEU A 49 -5.78 9.68 -7.43
N GLY A 50 -5.28 10.79 -7.97
CA GLY A 50 -5.34 12.09 -7.33
C GLY A 50 -5.33 13.23 -8.32
N ARG A 51 -6.07 14.30 -8.03
CA ARG A 51 -6.01 15.54 -8.83
C ARG A 51 -6.01 16.76 -7.92
N SER A 52 -5.12 17.70 -8.19
CA SER A 52 -5.10 19.01 -7.55
C SER A 52 -5.18 20.07 -8.64
N GLY A 53 -6.38 20.62 -8.85
CA GLY A 53 -6.68 21.47 -10.00
C GLY A 53 -6.41 20.74 -11.31
N ALA A 54 -5.52 21.30 -12.14
CA ALA A 54 -5.09 20.71 -13.41
C ALA A 54 -3.99 19.63 -13.24
N HIS A 55 -3.37 19.52 -12.06
CA HIS A 55 -2.29 18.59 -11.81
C HIS A 55 -2.81 17.21 -11.44
N ARG A 56 -2.19 16.18 -12.03
CA ARG A 56 -2.43 14.78 -11.70
C ARG A 56 -1.43 14.36 -10.62
N LEU A 57 -1.94 13.89 -9.50
CA LEU A 57 -1.18 13.43 -8.34
C LEU A 57 -1.26 11.90 -8.22
N ASP A 58 -1.40 11.23 -9.37
CA ASP A 58 -1.46 9.78 -9.40
C ASP A 58 -0.11 9.24 -8.93
N THR A 59 -0.13 8.34 -7.95
CA THR A 59 1.09 7.75 -7.40
C THR A 59 0.91 6.25 -7.20
N GLU A 60 1.99 5.51 -7.43
CA GLU A 60 2.02 4.08 -7.19
C GLU A 60 2.06 3.82 -5.69
N VAL A 61 1.13 3.00 -5.23
CA VAL A 61 1.02 2.63 -3.83
C VAL A 61 1.43 1.18 -3.63
N TRP A 62 2.05 0.94 -2.49
CA TRP A 62 2.66 -0.33 -2.16
C TRP A 62 2.01 -0.91 -0.90
N ALA A 63 1.86 -2.22 -0.87
CA ALA A 63 1.31 -2.99 0.23
C ALA A 63 2.40 -3.82 0.92
N CYS A 64 2.11 -4.22 2.16
CA CYS A 64 2.94 -5.19 2.86
C CYS A 64 3.07 -6.51 2.06
N PRO A 65 4.21 -7.20 2.16
CA PRO A 65 4.39 -8.52 1.56
C PRO A 65 3.28 -9.48 2.00
N ALA A 66 2.85 -10.34 1.07
CA ALA A 66 1.74 -11.30 1.24
C ALA A 66 2.04 -12.45 2.24
N GLN A 67 3.06 -12.30 3.10
CA GLN A 67 3.83 -13.36 3.76
C GLN A 67 4.81 -14.02 2.76
N GLU A 68 6.00 -14.42 3.25
CA GLU A 68 7.24 -14.80 2.51
C GLU A 68 8.08 -13.64 1.95
N ALA A 69 8.74 -12.91 2.86
CA ALA A 69 10.19 -12.74 2.67
C ALA A 69 10.83 -13.73 3.66
N GLU A 70 11.00 -14.96 3.20
CA GLU A 70 11.71 -16.02 3.93
C GLU A 70 13.22 -15.69 3.95
N GLN A 71 13.77 -15.65 5.18
CA GLN A 71 15.17 -15.85 5.62
C GLN A 71 16.28 -14.95 5.03
#